data_AF-A0A392QTX1-F1
#
_entry.id   AF-A0A392QTX1-F1
#
_cell.length_a   1.000
_cell.length_b   1.000
_cell.length_c   1.000
_cell.angle_alpha   90.00
_cell.angle_beta   90.00
_cell.angle_gamma   90.00
#
_symmetry.space_group_name_H-M   'P 1'
#
loop_
_entity.id
_entity.type
_entity.pdbx_description
1 polymer ?
#
loop_
_entity_poly.entity_id
_entity_poly.type
_entity_poly.pdbx_seq_one_letter_code
_entity_poly.pdbx_strand_id
1 'polypeptide(L)'
;MPIQISKLQNLQTLSSFVVSKQPDGLKIGELRKFPQLQGKLSISKLQNVTDLSDAIQANLEKKGEIHELTLEWDRDTTEDSQMERLVLE
;
A
#
# COMPACT_ATOMS: atom_id res chain seq x y z
N MET A 1 8.25 -4.33 -3.63
CA MET A 1 7.54 -5.55 -3.17
C MET A 1 7.09 -6.33 -4.39
N PRO A 2 7.36 -7.64 -4.48
CA PRO A 2 6.99 -8.45 -5.64
C PRO A 2 5.48 -8.67 -5.71
N ILE A 3 4.88 -8.45 -6.88
CA ILE A 3 3.44 -8.56 -7.11
C ILE A 3 2.89 -9.97 -6.87
N GLN A 4 3.75 -10.98 -7.00
CA GLN A 4 3.46 -12.40 -6.83
C GLN A 4 3.08 -12.74 -5.39
N ILE A 5 3.40 -11.89 -4.42
CA ILE A 5 3.00 -12.06 -3.02
C ILE A 5 1.47 -12.17 -2.89
N SER A 6 0.70 -11.50 -3.76
CA SER A 6 -0.77 -11.57 -3.83
C SER A 6 -1.33 -12.98 -4.07
N LYS A 7 -0.49 -13.93 -4.51
CA LYS A 7 -0.87 -15.34 -4.71
C LYS A 7 -0.81 -16.16 -3.42
N LEU A 8 -0.18 -15.65 -2.36
CA LEU A 8 -0.04 -16.36 -1.09
C LEU A 8 -1.29 -16.18 -0.22
N GLN A 9 -2.37 -16.90 -0.54
CA GLN A 9 -3.67 -16.74 0.13
C GLN A 9 -3.66 -17.18 1.62
N ASN A 10 -2.75 -18.08 2.00
CA ASN A 10 -2.56 -18.53 3.39
C ASN A 10 -1.43 -17.78 4.10
N LEU A 11 -1.08 -16.58 3.63
CA LEU A 11 -0.06 -15.76 4.27
C LEU A 11 -0.58 -15.28 5.63
N GLN A 12 0.11 -15.69 6.69
CA GLN A 12 -0.25 -15.32 8.06
C GLN A 12 0.45 -14.04 8.50
N THR A 13 1.71 -13.85 8.15
CA THR A 13 2.50 -12.71 8.59
C THR A 13 2.97 -11.90 7.39
N LEU A 14 2.73 -10.59 7.46
CA LEU A 14 3.24 -9.63 6.48
C LEU A 14 3.54 -8.31 7.18
N SER A 15 4.82 -8.07 7.43
CA SER A 15 5.26 -6.92 8.22
C SER A 15 5.19 -5.61 7.45
N SER A 16 5.35 -5.64 6.12
CA SER A 16 5.40 -4.45 5.28
C SER A 16 4.63 -4.66 3.97
N PHE A 17 3.74 -3.72 3.67
CA PHE A 17 3.00 -3.61 2.42
C PHE A 17 3.24 -2.23 1.80
N VAL A 18 3.68 -2.20 0.55
CA VAL A 18 4.00 -0.95 -0.16
C VAL A 18 2.96 -0.73 -1.26
N VAL A 19 2.17 0.34 -1.16
CA VAL A 19 1.15 0.67 -2.17
C VAL A 19 1.81 1.29 -3.40
N SER A 20 1.50 0.77 -4.58
CA SER A 20 2.06 1.25 -5.85
C SER A 20 1.05 2.07 -6.67
N LYS A 21 1.52 3.20 -7.21
CA LYS A 21 0.79 4.03 -8.20
C LYS A 21 0.70 3.35 -9.58
N GLN A 22 1.64 2.46 -9.91
CA GLN A 22 1.71 1.81 -11.22
C GLN A 22 0.49 0.89 -11.50
N PRO A 23 0.06 0.74 -12.77
CA PRO A 23 -1.05 -0.14 -13.15
C PRO A 23 -0.80 -1.60 -12.74
N ASP A 24 0.39 -2.13 -12.99
CA ASP A 24 0.78 -3.50 -12.64
C ASP A 24 1.30 -3.63 -11.20
N GLY A 25 1.15 -2.58 -10.40
CA GLY A 25 1.64 -2.54 -9.02
C GLY A 25 0.66 -3.13 -8.00
N LEU A 26 1.15 -3.37 -6.79
CA LEU A 26 0.28 -3.78 -5.68
C LEU A 26 -0.60 -2.61 -5.22
N LYS A 27 -1.90 -2.77 -5.38
CA LYS A 27 -2.92 -1.85 -4.88
C LYS A 27 -3.32 -2.22 -3.46
N ILE A 28 -3.80 -1.26 -2.67
CA ILE A 28 -4.22 -1.53 -1.29
C ILE A 28 -5.38 -2.56 -1.25
N GLY A 29 -6.24 -2.59 -2.27
CA GLY A 29 -7.32 -3.58 -2.41
C GLY A 29 -6.83 -5.04 -2.46
N GLU A 30 -5.57 -5.28 -2.83
CA GLU A 30 -4.97 -6.61 -2.83
C GLU A 30 -4.84 -7.22 -1.43
N LEU A 31 -4.88 -6.40 -0.36
CA LEU A 31 -4.91 -6.89 1.02
C LEU A 31 -6.11 -7.79 1.31
N ARG A 32 -7.18 -7.71 0.51
CA ARG A 32 -8.33 -8.63 0.56
C ARG A 32 -7.93 -10.09 0.35
N LYS A 33 -6.82 -10.34 -0.37
CA LYS A 33 -6.33 -11.69 -0.71
C LYS A 33 -5.62 -12.40 0.44
N PHE A 34 -5.39 -11.69 1.55
CA PHE A 34 -4.73 -12.24 2.73
C PHE A 34 -5.69 -12.27 3.94
N PRO A 35 -6.69 -13.17 3.96
CA PRO A 35 -7.69 -13.23 5.02
C PRO A 35 -7.12 -13.67 6.37
N GLN A 36 -5.99 -14.39 6.37
CA GLN A 36 -5.34 -14.92 7.58
C GLN A 36 -4.23 -14.02 8.13
N LEU A 37 -4.12 -12.77 7.64
CA LEU A 37 -3.11 -11.84 8.16
C LEU A 37 -3.33 -11.57 9.63
N GLN A 38 -2.25 -11.73 10.38
CA GLN A 38 -2.19 -11.56 11.81
C GLN A 38 -0.89 -10.86 12.22
N GLY A 39 -0.88 -10.30 13.42
CA GLY A 39 0.29 -9.67 14.02
C GLY A 39 0.42 -8.19 13.66
N LYS A 40 1.60 -7.80 13.17
CA LYS A 40 1.94 -6.42 12.83
C LYS A 40 1.94 -6.20 11.32
N LEU A 41 1.32 -5.11 10.86
CA LEU A 41 1.31 -4.70 9.46
C LEU A 41 1.66 -3.22 9.35
N SER A 42 2.68 -2.90 8.56
CA SER A 42 2.99 -1.52 8.13
C SER A 42 2.61 -1.33 6.67
N ILE A 43 1.77 -0.34 6.38
CA ILE A 43 1.35 0.04 5.03
C ILE A 43 2.00 1.38 4.69
N SER A 44 2.80 1.40 3.63
CA SER A 44 3.52 2.59 3.18
C SER A 44 3.06 3.06 1.81
N LYS A 45 3.38 4.33 1.51
CA LYS A 45 3.00 5.04 0.28
C LYS A 45 1.50 5.18 0.08
N LEU A 46 0.76 5.42 1.16
CA LEU A 46 -0.71 5.54 1.12
C LEU A 46 -1.22 6.67 0.22
N GLN A 47 -0.41 7.69 -0.10
CA GLN A 47 -0.74 8.72 -1.08
C GLN A 47 -1.02 8.15 -2.49
N ASN A 48 -0.60 6.91 -2.77
CA ASN A 48 -0.86 6.23 -4.04
C ASN A 48 -2.27 5.61 -4.13
N VAL A 49 -3.06 5.63 -3.04
CA VAL A 49 -4.45 5.16 -3.05
C VAL A 49 -5.34 6.25 -3.65
N THR A 50 -5.62 6.14 -4.95
CA THR A 50 -6.45 7.10 -5.68
C THR A 50 -7.91 6.68 -5.82
N ASP A 51 -8.22 5.41 -5.58
CA ASP A 51 -9.57 4.85 -5.67
C ASP A 51 -10.09 4.46 -4.28
N LEU A 52 -11.23 5.04 -3.89
CA LEU A 52 -11.91 4.73 -2.63
C LEU A 52 -12.33 3.25 -2.57
N SER A 53 -12.69 2.68 -3.71
CA SER A 53 -13.09 1.27 -3.83
C SER A 53 -11.97 0.33 -3.42
N ASP A 54 -10.71 0.65 -3.77
CA ASP A 54 -9.55 -0.15 -3.36
C ASP A 54 -9.36 -0.12 -1.84
N ALA A 55 -9.56 1.05 -1.22
CA ALA A 55 -9.49 1.19 0.24
C ALA A 55 -10.58 0.36 0.94
N ILE A 56 -11.81 0.39 0.42
CA ILE A 56 -12.92 -0.42 0.93
C ILE A 56 -12.62 -1.91 0.76
N GLN A 57 -12.10 -2.32 -0.40
CA GLN A 57 -11.76 -3.71 -0.67
C GLN A 57 -10.65 -4.26 0.23
N ALA A 58 -9.66 -3.43 0.60
CA ALA A 58 -8.60 -3.80 1.53
C ALA A 58 -9.17 -4.30 2.86
N ASN A 59 -10.31 -3.73 3.28
CA ASN A 59 -11.15 -4.21 4.37
C ASN A 59 -10.34 -4.46 5.66
N LEU A 60 -9.46 -3.50 5.99
CA LEU A 60 -8.55 -3.57 7.13
C LEU A 60 -9.32 -3.71 8.46
N GLU A 61 -10.52 -3.12 8.55
CA GLU A 61 -11.39 -3.21 9.72
C GLU A 61 -11.74 -4.66 10.09
N LYS A 62 -11.94 -5.54 9.10
CA LYS A 62 -12.29 -6.95 9.37
C LYS A 62 -11.08 -7.84 9.60
N LYS A 63 -9.86 -7.31 9.57
CA LYS A 63 -8.62 -8.06 9.86
C LYS A 63 -8.29 -7.97 11.36
N GLY A 64 -9.19 -8.53 12.18
CA GLY A 64 -9.11 -8.43 13.65
C GLY A 64 -7.86 -9.05 14.29
N GLU A 65 -7.19 -9.96 13.58
CA GLU A 65 -5.94 -10.59 14.05
C GLU A 65 -4.70 -9.69 13.87
N ILE A 66 -4.85 -8.54 13.20
CA ILE A 66 -3.82 -7.51 13.14
C ILE A 66 -3.94 -6.66 14.41
N HIS A 67 -2.98 -6.82 15.32
CA HIS A 67 -2.96 -6.09 16.59
C HIS A 67 -2.16 -4.79 16.52
N GLU A 68 -1.40 -4.56 15.44
CA GLU A 68 -0.63 -3.34 15.22
C GLU A 68 -0.66 -2.97 13.74
N LEU A 69 -1.16 -1.77 13.45
CA LEU A 69 -1.27 -1.23 12.11
C LEU A 69 -0.53 0.11 12.04
N THR A 70 0.51 0.18 11.21
CA THR A 70 1.20 1.43 10.91
C THR A 70 0.80 1.91 9.52
N LEU A 71 0.40 3.16 9.40
CA LEU A 71 -0.01 3.79 8.15
C LEU A 71 0.96 4.93 7.84
N GLU A 72 1.68 4.81 6.73
CA GLU A 72 2.75 5.73 6.34
C GLU A 72 2.45 6.38 4.98
N TRP A 73 2.59 7.70 4.95
CA TRP A 73 2.56 8.52 3.74
C TRP A 73 3.96 9.07 3.52
N ASP A 74 4.46 8.99 2.28
CA ASP A 74 5.67 9.76 1.96
C ASP A 74 5.31 11.23 1.85
N ARG A 75 6.16 12.09 2.43
CA ARG A 75 6.05 13.55 2.31
C ARG A 75 6.47 14.07 0.93
N ASP A 76 7.19 13.27 0.15
CA ASP A 76 7.65 13.65 -1.19
C ASP A 76 6.60 13.32 -2.25
N THR A 77 5.55 14.15 -2.31
CA THR A 77 4.62 14.21 -3.45
C THR A 77 4.95 15.34 -4.42
N THR A 78 6.11 15.98 -4.30
CA THR A 78 6.59 16.86 -5.37
C THR A 78 7.25 16.03 -6.47
N GLU A 79 6.40 15.45 -7.31
CA GLU A 79 6.67 15.32 -8.75
C GLU A 79 6.89 16.71 -9.41
N ASP A 80 7.03 17.81 -8.65
CA ASP A 80 7.52 19.12 -9.09
C ASP A 80 9.05 19.19 -9.29
N SER A 81 9.81 18.16 -8.90
CA SER A 81 11.28 18.15 -9.05
C SER A 81 11.79 18.00 -10.49
N GLN A 82 10.91 17.94 -11.50
CA GLN A 82 11.30 18.04 -12.92
C GLN A 82 10.92 19.36 -13.61
N MET A 83 10.15 20.26 -12.97
CA MET A 83 9.81 21.57 -13.57
C MET A 83 10.66 22.73 -13.02
N GLU A 84 11.50 22.52 -11.99
CA GLU A 84 12.34 23.59 -11.43
C GLU A 84 13.72 23.76 -12.09
N ARG A 85 14.01 23.07 -13.22
CA ARG A 85 15.25 23.27 -14.00
C ARG A 85 15.06 24.00 -15.34
N LEU A 86 13.99 24.78 -15.49
CA LEU A 86 13.77 25.64 -16.67
C LEU A 86 13.63 27.15 -16.33
N VAL A 87 14.05 27.57 -15.14
CA VAL A 87 14.27 28.99 -14.84
C VAL A 87 15.67 29.14 -14.31
N LEU A 88 16.66 29.14 -15.20
CA LEU A 88 17.93 29.85 -15.04
C LEU A 88 18.59 29.94 -16.44
N GLU A 89 18.73 31.20 -16.86
CA GLU A 89 19.32 31.77 -18.10
C GLU A 89 18.41 31.93 -19.34
#